data_AF-A0A8T5L5Y0-F1
#
_entry.id   AF-A0A8T5L5Y0-F1
#
_cell.length_a   1.000
_cell.length_b   1.000
_cell.length_c   1.000
_cell.angle_alpha   90.00
_cell.angle_beta   90.00
_cell.angle_gamma   90.00
#
_symmetry.space_group_name_H-M   'P 1'
#
loop_
_entity.id
_entity.type
_entity.pdbx_description
1 polymer ?
#
loop_
_entity_poly.entity_id
_entity_poly.type
_entity_poly.pdbx_seq_one_letter_code
_entity_poly.pdbx_strand_id
1 'polypeptide(L)'
;MGYPPLTQGSTILRGFLGGGLIVAGLMNPWGLALQAVLFVLGVFILFESCMRQNGGVYILTAVLTAIVSGIIMAFLSLLGWSWILAALFVIGAVLLLVKRFTH
;
A
#
# COMPACT_ATOMS: atom_id res chain seq x y z
N MET A 1 4.40 28.21 -16.77
CA MET A 1 4.82 27.27 -15.71
C MET A 1 3.82 26.12 -15.70
N GLY A 2 4.16 24.99 -16.31
CA GLY A 2 3.29 23.81 -16.28
C GLY A 2 3.24 23.29 -14.85
N TYR A 3 2.04 23.23 -14.26
CA TYR A 3 1.87 22.59 -12.96
C TYR A 3 2.39 21.16 -13.07
N PRO A 4 3.31 20.71 -12.20
CA PRO A 4 3.66 19.30 -12.16
C PRO A 4 2.36 18.50 -11.99
N PRO A 5 2.16 17.40 -12.73
CA PRO A 5 0.90 16.68 -12.73
C PRO A 5 0.50 16.39 -11.28
N LEU A 6 -0.67 16.88 -10.86
CA LEU A 6 -1.14 16.83 -9.47
C LEU A 6 -1.18 15.39 -8.91
N THR A 7 -1.24 14.40 -9.79
CA THR A 7 -1.33 12.99 -9.45
C THR A 7 -0.44 12.14 -10.35
N GLN A 8 0.52 11.43 -9.75
CA GLN A 8 1.21 10.33 -10.43
C GLN A 8 0.49 9.02 -10.06
N GLY A 9 -0.01 8.30 -11.05
CA GLY A 9 -0.74 7.05 -10.82
C GLY A 9 0.08 6.01 -10.04
N SER A 10 1.40 6.01 -10.20
CA SER A 10 2.32 5.17 -9.42
C SER A 10 2.29 5.46 -7.92
N THR A 11 2.13 6.73 -7.51
CA THR A 11 1.99 7.13 -6.09
C THR A 11 0.73 6.58 -5.48
N ILE A 12 -0.39 6.74 -6.21
CA ILE A 12 -1.71 6.28 -5.80
C ILE A 12 -1.68 4.77 -5.60
N LEU A 13 -1.10 4.04 -6.57
CA LEU A 13 -1.03 2.59 -6.50
C LEU A 13 -0.18 2.11 -5.31
N ARG A 14 0.96 2.76 -5.05
CA ARG A 14 1.82 2.39 -3.93
C ARG A 14 1.22 2.76 -2.58
N GLY A 15 0.58 3.92 -2.47
CA GLY A 15 -0.17 4.32 -1.28
C GLY A 15 -1.29 3.33 -0.98
N PHE A 16 -2.06 2.95 -2.00
CA PHE A 16 -3.15 1.98 -1.89
C PHE A 16 -2.65 0.58 -1.48
N LEU A 17 -1.55 0.10 -2.05
CA LEU A 17 -0.95 -1.17 -1.66
C LEU A 17 -0.39 -1.13 -0.24
N GLY A 18 0.28 -0.03 0.13
CA GLY A 18 0.87 0.15 1.46
C GLY A 18 -0.19 0.17 2.57
N GLY A 19 -1.20 1.03 2.46
CA GLY A 19 -2.27 1.10 3.46
C GLY A 19 -3.08 -0.19 3.57
N GLY A 20 -3.32 -0.84 2.44
CA GLY A 20 -3.98 -2.12 2.37
C GLY A 20 -3.23 -3.24 3.09
N LEU A 21 -1.91 -3.34 2.87
CA LEU A 21 -1.06 -4.35 3.52
C LEU A 21 -0.91 -4.10 5.03
N ILE A 22 -0.84 -2.82 5.45
CA ILE A 22 -0.82 -2.46 6.87
C ILE A 22 -2.06 -3.00 7.58
N VAL A 23 -3.25 -2.70 7.05
CA VAL A 23 -4.50 -3.14 7.67
C VAL A 23 -4.69 -4.66 7.53
N ALA A 24 -4.30 -5.25 6.39
CA ALA A 24 -4.31 -6.69 6.23
C ALA A 24 -3.40 -7.40 7.25
N GLY A 25 -2.26 -6.80 7.60
CA GLY A 25 -1.37 -7.29 8.65
C GLY A 25 -1.96 -7.14 10.04
N LEU A 26 -2.74 -6.10 10.31
CA LEU A 26 -3.35 -5.87 11.63
C LEU A 26 -4.61 -6.70 11.89
N MET A 27 -5.41 -6.99 10.85
CA MET A 27 -6.75 -7.54 11.03
C MET A 27 -6.91 -9.00 10.60
N ASN A 28 -5.93 -9.63 9.93
CA ASN A 28 -6.10 -11.01 9.48
C ASN A 28 -5.80 -12.07 10.54
N PRO A 29 -6.50 -13.21 10.54
CA PRO A 29 -6.27 -14.30 11.49
C PRO A 29 -5.11 -15.24 11.13
N TRP A 30 -4.20 -14.88 10.21
CA TRP A 30 -3.20 -15.80 9.63
C TRP A 30 -1.93 -16.05 10.48
N GLY A 31 -1.97 -15.70 11.76
CA GLY A 31 -0.86 -15.88 12.70
C GLY A 31 0.11 -14.69 12.75
N LEU A 32 0.71 -14.50 13.92
CA LEU A 32 1.54 -13.33 14.26
C LEU A 32 2.71 -13.11 13.30
N ALA A 33 3.36 -14.17 12.84
CA ALA A 33 4.49 -14.07 11.92
C ALA A 33 4.08 -13.45 10.56
N LEU A 34 2.98 -13.92 9.97
CA LEU A 34 2.51 -13.42 8.68
C LEU A 34 1.95 -11.99 8.81
N GLN A 35 1.24 -11.70 9.91
CA GLN A 35 0.78 -10.35 10.25
C GLN A 35 1.94 -9.34 10.30
N ALA A 36 3.02 -9.69 11.01
CA ALA A 36 4.20 -8.84 11.13
C ALA A 36 4.87 -8.60 9.77
N VAL A 37 4.99 -9.63 8.93
CA VAL A 37 5.57 -9.49 7.57
C VAL A 37 4.74 -8.56 6.70
N LEU A 38 3.42 -8.74 6.66
CA LEU A 38 2.52 -7.89 5.86
C LEU A 38 2.54 -6.43 6.33
N PHE A 39 2.53 -6.23 7.65
CA PHE A 39 2.62 -4.90 8.24
C PHE A 39 3.93 -4.20 7.87
N VAL A 40 5.07 -4.86 8.06
CA VAL A 40 6.40 -4.31 7.73
C VAL A 40 6.50 -3.99 6.24
N LEU A 41 6.02 -4.88 5.37
CA LEU A 41 5.97 -4.63 3.92
C LEU A 41 5.10 -3.42 3.56
N GLY A 42 3.91 -3.31 4.15
CA GLY A 42 3.02 -2.19 3.90
C GLY A 42 3.61 -0.84 4.34
N VAL A 43 4.22 -0.80 5.53
CA VAL A 43 4.94 0.38 6.04
C VAL A 43 6.12 0.74 5.12
N PHE A 44 6.90 -0.26 4.69
CA PHE A 44 8.05 -0.03 3.81
C PHE A 44 7.63 0.58 2.47
N ILE A 45 6.56 0.08 1.84
CA ILE A 45 6.04 0.60 0.57
C ILE A 45 5.53 2.04 0.73
N LEU A 46 4.82 2.31 1.83
CA LEU A 46 4.31 3.66 2.12
C LEU A 46 5.46 4.64 2.33
N PHE A 47 6.47 4.25 3.12
CA PHE A 47 7.65 5.06 3.38
C PHE A 47 8.46 5.33 2.11
N GLU A 48 8.69 4.30 1.29
CA GLU A 48 9.36 4.46 -0.01
C GLU A 48 8.60 5.44 -0.91
N SER A 49 7.26 5.38 -0.91
CA SER A 49 6.42 6.29 -1.70
C SER A 49 6.55 7.74 -1.25
N CYS A 50 6.64 7.98 0.06
CA CYS A 50 6.84 9.31 0.60
C CYS A 50 8.24 9.87 0.33
N MET A 51 9.29 9.03 0.38
CA MET A 51 10.67 9.49 0.16
C MET A 51 11.03 9.70 -1.30
N ARG A 52 10.46 8.93 -2.24
CA ARG A 52 10.85 9.01 -3.67
C ARG A 52 10.30 10.24 -4.38
N GLN A 53 9.32 10.94 -3.81
CA GLN A 53 8.67 12.08 -4.46
C GLN A 53 8.94 13.36 -3.68
N ASN A 54 9.80 14.22 -4.24
CA ASN A 54 10.21 15.52 -3.68
C ASN A 54 9.07 16.58 -3.67
N GLY A 55 7.80 16.18 -3.62
CA GLY A 55 6.65 17.09 -3.61
C GLY A 55 5.63 16.70 -2.55
N GLY A 56 5.32 17.62 -1.64
CA GLY A 56 4.37 17.38 -0.54
C GLY A 56 2.98 16.95 -1.00
N VAL A 57 2.53 17.38 -2.18
CA VAL A 57 1.25 16.96 -2.79
C VAL A 57 1.22 15.46 -3.08
N TYR A 58 2.36 14.88 -3.47
CA TYR A 58 2.46 13.46 -3.74
C TYR A 58 2.47 12.62 -2.46
N ILE A 59 3.13 13.11 -1.41
CA ILE A 59 3.07 12.49 -0.08
C ILE A 59 1.63 12.47 0.43
N LEU A 60 0.93 13.61 0.32
CA LEU A 60 -0.47 13.72 0.74
C LEU A 60 -1.36 12.74 -0.03
N THR A 61 -1.19 12.62 -1.35
CA THR A 61 -1.98 11.66 -2.15
C THR A 61 -1.64 10.21 -1.82
N ALA A 62 -0.39 9.86 -1.53
CA ALA A 62 0.01 8.53 -1.06
C ALA A 62 -0.66 8.19 0.29
N VAL A 63 -0.66 9.13 1.23
CA VAL A 63 -1.26 8.94 2.56
C VAL A 63 -2.79 8.83 2.47
N LEU A 64 -3.45 9.71 1.71
CA LEU A 64 -4.91 9.66 1.54
C LEU A 64 -5.35 8.34 0.88
N THR A 65 -4.63 7.89 -0.14
CA THR A 65 -4.92 6.61 -0.81
C THR A 65 -4.65 5.41 0.10
N ALA A 66 -3.61 5.48 0.94
CA ALA A 66 -3.36 4.48 1.97
C ALA A 66 -4.52 4.40 2.98
N ILE A 67 -5.03 5.54 3.45
CA ILE A 67 -6.18 5.58 4.36
C ILE A 67 -7.42 4.93 3.71
N VAL A 68 -7.74 5.32 2.47
CA VAL A 68 -8.89 4.76 1.73
C VAL A 68 -8.75 3.24 1.56
N SER A 69 -7.57 2.76 1.15
CA SER A 69 -7.30 1.33 1.00
C SER A 69 -7.41 0.57 2.34
N GLY A 70 -6.94 1.19 3.43
CA GLY A 70 -7.01 0.62 4.77
C GLY A 70 -8.45 0.48 5.25
N ILE A 71 -9.29 1.48 4.99
CA ILE A 71 -10.73 1.41 5.30
C ILE A 71 -11.39 0.27 4.52
N ILE A 72 -11.16 0.19 3.21
CA ILE A 72 -11.72 -0.90 2.36
C ILE A 72 -11.27 -2.27 2.89
N MET A 73 -9.98 -2.42 3.21
CA MET A 73 -9.44 -3.67 3.75
C MET A 73 -10.01 -4.01 5.12
N ALA A 74 -10.22 -3.03 6.00
CA ALA A 74 -10.83 -3.25 7.30
C ALA A 74 -12.27 -3.77 7.14
N PHE A 75 -13.07 -3.14 6.28
CA PHE A 75 -14.43 -3.60 5.97
C PHE A 75 -14.45 -5.03 5.42
N LEU A 76 -13.54 -5.35 4.50
CA LEU A 76 -13.45 -6.71 3.95
C LEU A 76 -12.95 -7.74 4.97
N SER A 77 -12.11 -7.33 5.91
CA SER A 77 -11.67 -8.18 7.01
C SER A 77 -12.83 -8.53 7.94
N LEU A 78 -13.73 -7.58 8.21
CA LEU A 78 -14.95 -7.84 8.98
C LEU A 78 -15.90 -8.81 8.26
N LEU A 79 -15.93 -8.79 6.93
CA LEU A 79 -16.73 -9.71 6.12
C LEU A 79 -16.08 -11.10 5.96
N GLY A 80 -14.81 -11.27 6.34
CA GLY A 80 -14.04 -12.51 6.15
C GLY A 80 -13.48 -12.68 4.72
N TRP A 81 -13.49 -11.63 3.91
CA TRP A 81 -13.06 -11.64 2.50
C TRP A 81 -11.69 -10.97 2.30
N SER A 82 -11.02 -10.59 3.38
CA SER A 82 -9.70 -9.94 3.38
C SER A 82 -8.60 -10.76 2.70
N TRP A 83 -8.74 -12.09 2.66
CA TRP A 83 -7.75 -12.99 2.05
C TRP A 83 -7.57 -12.78 0.55
N ILE A 84 -8.67 -12.54 -0.18
CA ILE A 84 -8.62 -12.28 -1.63
C ILE A 84 -7.85 -11.00 -1.90
N LEU A 85 -8.17 -9.95 -1.16
CA LEU A 85 -7.63 -8.62 -1.42
C LEU A 85 -6.20 -8.46 -0.91
N ALA A 86 -5.85 -9.14 0.19
CA ALA A 86 -4.47 -9.24 0.62
C ALA A 86 -3.59 -10.03 -0.37
N ALA A 87 -4.09 -11.12 -0.95
CA ALA A 87 -3.36 -11.86 -1.97
C ALA A 87 -3.05 -10.97 -3.19
N LEU A 88 -4.03 -10.19 -3.66
CA LEU A 88 -3.83 -9.20 -4.72
C LEU A 88 -2.79 -8.13 -4.34
N PHE A 89 -2.80 -7.68 -3.09
CA PHE A 89 -1.83 -6.69 -2.61
C PHE A 89 -0.42 -7.24 -2.49
N VAL A 90 -0.27 -8.49 -2.05
CA VAL A 90 1.02 -9.19 -2.01
C VAL A 90 1.57 -9.35 -3.44
N ILE A 91 0.75 -9.79 -4.39
CA ILE A 91 1.16 -9.91 -5.80
C ILE A 91 1.57 -8.54 -6.35
N GLY A 92 0.78 -7.49 -6.10
CA GLY A 92 1.10 -6.13 -6.52
C GLY A 92 2.40 -5.59 -5.92
N ALA A 93 2.64 -5.83 -4.63
CA ALA A 93 3.88 -5.47 -3.94
C ALA A 93 5.10 -6.19 -4.52
N VAL A 94 4.99 -7.50 -4.78
CA VAL A 94 6.06 -8.29 -5.41
C VAL A 94 6.37 -7.77 -6.81
N LEU A 95 5.36 -7.49 -7.63
CA LEU A 95 5.57 -6.93 -8.98
C LEU A 95 6.26 -5.57 -8.94
N LEU A 96 5.90 -4.70 -7.99
CA LEU A 96 6.55 -3.41 -7.80
C LEU A 96 8.02 -3.56 -7.36
N LEU A 97 8.32 -4.52 -6.48
CA LEU A 97 9.68 -4.83 -6.04
C LEU A 97 10.51 -5.42 -7.18
N VAL A 98 9.98 -6.39 -7.93
CA VAL A 98 10.69 -7.00 -9.07
C VAL A 98 11.02 -5.97 -10.14
N LYS A 99 10.07 -5.09 -10.48
CA LYS A 99 10.30 -3.99 -11.44
C LYS A 99 11.43 -3.04 -11.00
N ARG A 100 11.70 -2.96 -9.70
CA ARG A 100 12.80 -2.15 -9.15
C ARG A 100 14.17 -2.83 -9.31
N PHE A 101 14.24 -4.15 -9.41
CA PHE A 101 15.50 -4.88 -9.59
C PHE A 101 15.88 -5.11 -11.07
N THR A 102 14.94 -4.93 -11.99
CA THR A 102 15.17 -5.10 -13.44
C THR A 102 15.52 -3.80 -14.18
N HIS A 103 15.54 -2.64 -13.51
CA HIS A 103 15.91 -1.33 -14.05
C HIS A 103 16.91 -0.62 -13.14
#